data_AF-A0A9E1ZQF6-F1
#
_entry.id   AF-A0A9E1ZQF6-F1
#
_cell.length_a   1.000
_cell.length_b   1.000
_cell.length_c   1.000
_cell.angle_alpha   90.00
_cell.angle_beta   90.00
_cell.angle_gamma   90.00
#
_symmetry.space_group_name_H-M   'P 1'
#
loop_
_entity.id
_entity.type
_entity.pdbx_description
1 polymer ?
#
loop_
_entity_poly.entity_id
_entity_poly.type
_entity_poly.pdbx_seq_one_letter_code
_entity_poly.pdbx_strand_id
1 'polypeptide(L)'
;MQNKLSTMWKDFIKALPLTLLVVVAALFFVGVARAASGYVDPTNKWAWGTNIGWVNFSPTHGGVTVYDDHLEGYAWAENVGWIRLGTYEGGGSHTYANDAANTYGVNNDGTGNLSGYAWGTNIGWINFNPSHSQVTIDPSTGSFDGYAWAENIGWIHFKNTGANAYNVVVNSTLKVLNGGVKTGEQVITDGSTVYGAFDDLTVEFSKDVNNPVFSTDSDDVTNPANYLLIQKGIDEIYNTVSCDAGLAGDDVQIIMTPKN
;
A
#
# COMPACT_ATOMS: atom_id res chain seq x y z
N MET A 1 35.87 -47.27 5.23
CA MET A 1 36.12 -46.13 4.32
C MET A 1 35.26 -44.89 4.65
N GLN A 2 34.89 -44.64 5.93
CA GLN A 2 33.98 -43.53 6.29
C GLN A 2 34.56 -42.46 7.24
N ASN A 3 35.83 -42.57 7.66
CA ASN A 3 36.42 -41.62 8.62
C ASN A 3 37.39 -40.58 8.01
N LYS A 4 37.43 -40.43 6.67
CA LYS A 4 38.29 -39.44 6.00
C LYS A 4 37.55 -38.18 5.52
N LEU A 5 36.22 -38.25 5.35
CA LEU A 5 35.39 -37.14 4.89
C LEU A 5 35.00 -36.17 6.01
N SER A 6 34.87 -36.66 7.26
CA SER A 6 34.47 -35.83 8.40
C SER A 6 35.59 -34.93 8.94
N THR A 7 36.85 -35.27 8.70
CA THR A 7 38.01 -34.44 9.04
C THR A 7 38.23 -33.34 7.99
N MET A 8 38.08 -33.66 6.70
CA MET A 8 38.21 -32.67 5.62
C MET A 8 37.19 -31.52 5.73
N TRP A 9 35.97 -31.76 6.20
CA TRP A 9 34.96 -30.72 6.38
C TRP A 9 35.26 -29.78 7.56
N LYS A 10 35.89 -30.29 8.62
CA LYS A 10 36.27 -29.49 9.79
C LYS A 10 37.48 -28.61 9.54
N ASP A 11 38.36 -29.03 8.63
CA ASP A 11 39.54 -28.25 8.24
C ASP A 11 39.19 -27.19 7.17
N PHE A 12 38.19 -27.44 6.32
CA PHE A 12 37.67 -26.45 5.36
C PHE A 12 37.05 -25.21 6.03
N ILE A 13 36.44 -25.36 7.21
CA ILE A 13 35.81 -24.25 7.96
C ILE A 13 36.87 -23.37 8.66
N LYS A 14 38.07 -23.90 8.93
CA LYS A 14 39.14 -23.17 9.62
C LYS A 14 40.05 -22.34 8.70
N ALA A 15 39.90 -22.47 7.38
CA ALA A 15 40.79 -21.84 6.40
C ALA A 15 40.16 -20.70 5.59
N LEU A 16 38.92 -20.30 5.90
CA LEU A 16 38.29 -19.15 5.24
C LEU A 16 38.55 -17.88 6.05
N PRO A 17 39.15 -16.83 5.45
CA PRO A 17 39.38 -15.58 6.16
C PRO A 17 38.03 -15.02 6.60
N LEU A 18 37.95 -14.58 7.87
CA LEU A 18 36.75 -14.02 8.52
C LEU A 18 36.12 -12.88 7.70
N THR A 19 36.89 -12.25 6.80
CA THR A 19 36.43 -11.24 5.85
C THR A 19 35.44 -11.76 4.81
N LEU A 20 35.46 -13.05 4.46
CA LEU A 20 34.50 -13.63 3.52
C LEU A 20 33.14 -13.93 4.16
N LEU A 21 33.10 -14.21 5.47
CA LEU A 21 31.86 -14.50 6.20
C LEU A 21 31.02 -13.23 6.43
N VAL A 22 31.67 -12.08 6.62
CA VAL A 22 31.00 -10.78 6.81
C VAL A 22 30.41 -10.25 5.49
N VAL A 23 30.99 -10.59 4.34
CA VAL A 23 30.48 -10.16 3.02
C VAL A 23 29.25 -10.97 2.57
N VAL A 24 29.08 -12.21 3.03
CA VAL A 24 27.89 -13.04 2.69
C VAL A 24 26.67 -12.67 3.53
N ALA A 25 26.84 -12.14 4.75
CA ALA A 25 25.72 -11.66 5.58
C ALA A 25 25.18 -10.27 5.17
N ALA A 26 25.87 -9.57 4.26
CA ALA A 26 25.42 -8.30 3.68
C ALA A 26 24.59 -8.48 2.40
N LEU A 27 24.17 -9.71 2.07
CA LEU A 27 23.33 -10.00 0.92
C LEU A 27 21.85 -10.08 1.34
N PHE A 28 21.11 -9.04 0.95
CA PHE A 28 19.65 -8.99 0.73
C PHE A 28 18.73 -8.94 1.96
N PHE A 29 18.67 -7.77 2.59
CA PHE A 29 17.36 -7.13 2.77
C PHE A 29 17.26 -5.99 1.76
N VAL A 30 17.10 -6.33 0.48
CA VAL A 30 16.47 -5.39 -0.44
C VAL A 30 15.00 -5.47 -0.06
N GLY A 31 14.54 -4.51 0.75
CA GLY A 31 13.11 -4.33 0.94
C GLY A 31 12.51 -4.16 -0.45
N VAL A 32 11.71 -5.11 -0.89
CA VAL A 32 10.96 -4.97 -2.14
C VAL A 32 9.93 -3.89 -1.83
N ALA A 33 10.12 -2.70 -2.39
CA ALA A 33 9.17 -1.60 -2.23
C ALA A 33 7.83 -2.09 -2.77
N ARG A 34 6.82 -2.13 -1.90
CA ARG A 34 5.46 -2.51 -2.27
C ARG A 34 4.74 -1.28 -2.79
N ALA A 35 3.86 -1.46 -3.77
CA ALA A 35 3.01 -0.38 -4.24
C ALA A 35 2.13 0.15 -3.09
N ALA A 36 1.78 1.42 -3.17
CA ALA A 36 0.92 2.04 -2.19
C ALA A 36 -0.50 1.43 -2.25
N SER A 37 -0.96 0.89 -1.13
CA SER A 37 -2.37 0.65 -0.88
C SER A 37 -3.00 1.87 -0.22
N GLY A 38 -4.23 2.20 -0.61
CA GLY A 38 -4.93 3.36 -0.10
C GLY A 38 -5.93 3.94 -1.09
N TYR A 39 -6.26 5.20 -0.86
CA TYR A 39 -7.26 5.93 -1.64
C TYR A 39 -6.56 6.91 -2.56
N VAL A 40 -7.14 7.13 -3.73
CA VAL A 40 -6.64 8.13 -4.68
C VAL A 40 -6.74 9.53 -4.07
N ASP A 41 -5.66 10.30 -4.19
CA ASP A 41 -5.52 11.66 -3.69
C ASP A 41 -6.60 12.58 -4.29
N PRO A 42 -7.34 13.36 -3.48
CA PRO A 42 -8.45 14.18 -3.98
C PRO A 42 -8.02 15.37 -4.86
N THR A 43 -6.73 15.70 -4.92
CA THR A 43 -6.12 16.69 -5.81
C THR A 43 -5.55 16.03 -7.07
N ASN A 44 -4.72 15.01 -6.89
CA ASN A 44 -4.06 14.25 -7.96
C ASN A 44 -4.85 12.99 -8.30
N LYS A 45 -5.98 13.16 -8.99
CA LYS A 45 -6.94 12.10 -9.33
C LYS A 45 -7.29 12.00 -10.80
N TRP A 46 -6.53 12.69 -11.66
CA TRP A 46 -6.94 12.93 -13.04
C TRP A 46 -6.07 12.12 -13.99
N ALA A 47 -6.70 11.21 -14.71
CA ALA A 47 -6.17 10.65 -15.95
C ALA A 47 -6.87 11.31 -17.14
N TRP A 48 -6.30 11.16 -18.33
CA TRP A 48 -6.83 11.80 -19.54
C TRP A 48 -6.69 10.90 -20.76
N GLY A 49 -7.68 10.92 -21.65
CA GLY A 49 -7.55 10.33 -22.97
C GLY A 49 -8.24 11.19 -24.04
N THR A 50 -7.69 11.21 -25.25
CA THR A 50 -8.16 12.12 -26.32
C THR A 50 -9.64 11.96 -26.64
N ASN A 51 -10.18 10.73 -26.65
CA ASN A 51 -11.58 10.47 -27.02
C ASN A 51 -12.50 10.24 -25.82
N ILE A 52 -11.98 10.25 -24.59
CA ILE A 52 -12.75 10.07 -23.35
C ILE A 52 -12.79 11.35 -22.51
N GLY A 53 -11.81 12.24 -22.66
CA GLY A 53 -11.63 13.42 -21.84
C GLY A 53 -11.00 13.08 -20.48
N TRP A 54 -11.36 13.88 -19.47
CA TRP A 54 -10.88 13.70 -18.10
C TRP A 54 -11.56 12.52 -17.41
N VAL A 55 -10.74 11.71 -16.74
CA VAL A 55 -11.18 10.59 -15.91
C VAL A 55 -10.80 10.88 -14.47
N ASN A 56 -11.82 11.03 -13.62
CA ASN A 56 -11.70 11.27 -12.19
C ASN A 56 -11.64 9.94 -11.43
N PHE A 57 -10.51 9.64 -10.80
CA PHE A 57 -10.31 8.44 -9.99
C PHE A 57 -10.77 8.60 -8.52
N SER A 58 -11.12 9.81 -8.09
CA SER A 58 -11.69 10.09 -6.75
C SER A 58 -12.93 10.99 -6.84
N PRO A 59 -14.03 10.55 -7.49
CA PRO A 59 -15.30 11.27 -7.52
C PRO A 59 -16.08 11.16 -6.21
N THR A 60 -16.97 12.12 -5.94
CA THR A 60 -17.70 12.25 -4.66
C THR A 60 -18.62 11.08 -4.31
N HIS A 61 -19.08 10.30 -5.29
CA HIS A 61 -20.01 9.17 -5.10
C HIS A 61 -19.45 7.87 -5.69
N GLY A 62 -18.13 7.71 -5.58
CA GLY A 62 -17.38 6.56 -6.06
C GLY A 62 -15.97 6.65 -5.47
N GLY A 63 -14.96 6.39 -6.30
CA GLY A 63 -13.57 6.37 -5.86
C GLY A 63 -12.93 5.05 -6.20
N VAL A 64 -11.66 5.12 -6.57
CA VAL A 64 -10.80 3.96 -6.72
C VAL A 64 -10.03 3.76 -5.43
N THR A 65 -10.07 2.52 -4.95
CA THR A 65 -9.22 2.06 -3.86
C THR A 65 -8.18 1.12 -4.44
N VAL A 66 -6.92 1.36 -4.09
CA VAL A 66 -5.78 0.55 -4.51
C VAL A 66 -5.41 -0.35 -3.34
N TYR A 67 -5.37 -1.65 -3.58
CA TYR A 67 -4.77 -2.63 -2.69
C TYR A 67 -3.45 -3.12 -3.28
N ASP A 68 -2.69 -3.84 -2.48
CA ASP A 68 -1.42 -4.40 -2.91
C ASP A 68 -1.60 -5.42 -4.05
N ASP A 69 -2.74 -6.11 -4.12
CA ASP A 69 -3.02 -7.19 -5.08
C ASP A 69 -4.11 -6.88 -6.12
N HIS A 70 -4.95 -5.86 -5.89
CA HIS A 70 -6.01 -5.48 -6.82
C HIS A 70 -6.52 -4.04 -6.62
N LEU A 71 -7.36 -3.57 -7.53
CA LEU A 71 -8.11 -2.33 -7.40
C LEU A 71 -9.61 -2.62 -7.26
N GLU A 72 -10.29 -1.74 -6.52
CA GLU A 72 -11.75 -1.74 -6.37
C GLU A 72 -12.34 -0.36 -6.69
N GLY A 73 -13.67 -0.34 -6.82
CA GLY A 73 -14.44 0.89 -6.92
C GLY A 73 -14.62 1.43 -8.33
N TYR A 74 -14.89 2.73 -8.42
CA TYR A 74 -15.37 3.37 -9.64
C TYR A 74 -14.69 4.72 -9.91
N ALA A 75 -14.15 4.85 -11.12
CA ALA A 75 -13.76 6.14 -11.69
C ALA A 75 -14.93 6.75 -12.48
N TRP A 76 -14.94 8.08 -12.62
CA TRP A 76 -15.95 8.82 -13.38
C TRP A 76 -15.30 9.58 -14.54
N ALA A 77 -15.82 9.42 -15.74
CA ALA A 77 -15.44 10.23 -16.89
C ALA A 77 -16.68 10.92 -17.47
N GLU A 78 -16.64 12.25 -17.58
CA GLU A 78 -17.85 13.05 -17.91
C GLU A 78 -18.51 12.62 -19.22
N ASN A 79 -17.73 12.22 -20.21
CA ASN A 79 -18.22 11.87 -21.54
C ASN A 79 -18.80 10.46 -21.64
N VAL A 80 -18.51 9.58 -20.68
CA VAL A 80 -18.77 8.13 -20.81
C VAL A 80 -19.34 7.49 -19.56
N GLY A 81 -19.40 8.23 -18.45
CA GLY A 81 -19.97 7.80 -17.18
C GLY A 81 -19.01 6.99 -16.31
N TRP A 82 -19.59 6.06 -15.54
CA TRP A 82 -18.88 5.25 -14.56
C TRP A 82 -18.03 4.16 -15.22
N ILE A 83 -16.83 3.98 -14.67
CA ILE A 83 -15.88 2.95 -15.03
C ILE A 83 -15.61 2.14 -13.75
N ARG A 84 -15.98 0.86 -13.75
CA ARG A 84 -15.75 -0.06 -12.62
C ARG A 84 -14.38 -0.73 -12.77
N LEU A 85 -13.57 -0.68 -11.71
CA LEU A 85 -12.20 -1.20 -11.72
C LEU A 85 -12.11 -2.68 -11.39
N GLY A 86 -13.20 -3.31 -10.96
CA GLY A 86 -13.28 -4.75 -10.78
C GLY A 86 -14.59 -5.19 -10.15
N THR A 87 -14.81 -6.50 -10.15
CA THR A 87 -16.07 -7.12 -9.72
C THR A 87 -16.17 -7.37 -8.22
N TYR A 88 -15.03 -7.37 -7.54
CA TYR A 88 -14.88 -7.61 -6.11
C TYR A 88 -14.98 -6.29 -5.34
N GLU A 89 -15.55 -6.36 -4.15
CA GLU A 89 -15.77 -5.22 -3.26
C GLU A 89 -15.61 -5.68 -1.82
N GLY A 90 -15.09 -4.79 -0.97
CA GLY A 90 -14.99 -5.02 0.47
C GLY A 90 -13.55 -5.19 0.97
N GLY A 91 -12.57 -5.17 0.06
CA GLY A 91 -11.16 -5.28 0.38
C GLY A 91 -10.73 -6.66 0.86
N GLY A 92 -9.53 -6.70 1.45
CA GLY A 92 -8.82 -7.95 1.76
C GLY A 92 -8.12 -8.52 0.52
N SER A 93 -7.42 -9.64 0.67
CA SER A 93 -6.66 -10.19 -0.45
C SER A 93 -7.58 -10.72 -1.55
N HIS A 94 -7.30 -10.33 -2.79
CA HIS A 94 -8.04 -10.74 -3.98
C HIS A 94 -7.17 -10.72 -5.24
N THR A 95 -7.51 -11.59 -6.19
CA THR A 95 -6.93 -11.55 -7.54
C THR A 95 -8.02 -11.87 -8.56
N TYR A 96 -8.24 -10.95 -9.50
CA TYR A 96 -9.16 -11.14 -10.60
C TYR A 96 -8.62 -12.14 -11.61
N ALA A 97 -9.36 -13.22 -11.84
CA ALA A 97 -9.01 -14.22 -12.85
C ALA A 97 -9.03 -13.64 -14.27
N ASN A 98 -9.85 -12.60 -14.51
CA ASN A 98 -9.97 -11.92 -15.81
C ASN A 98 -10.33 -12.87 -16.98
N ASP A 99 -11.16 -13.88 -16.71
CA ASP A 99 -11.58 -14.92 -17.64
C ASP A 99 -13.11 -14.97 -17.87
N ALA A 100 -13.89 -14.18 -17.13
CA ALA A 100 -15.34 -14.10 -17.26
C ALA A 100 -15.90 -12.71 -16.91
N ALA A 101 -17.16 -12.46 -17.32
CA ALA A 101 -17.84 -11.18 -17.12
C ALA A 101 -18.13 -10.82 -15.65
N ASN A 102 -17.97 -11.76 -14.72
CA ASN A 102 -18.15 -11.57 -13.28
C ASN A 102 -16.85 -11.80 -12.48
N THR A 103 -15.71 -11.97 -13.14
CA THR A 103 -14.39 -12.17 -12.52
C THR A 103 -13.35 -11.18 -13.04
N TYR A 104 -13.79 -10.13 -13.74
CA TYR A 104 -12.91 -9.09 -14.26
C TYR A 104 -12.51 -8.09 -13.17
N GLY A 105 -11.35 -7.48 -13.38
CA GLY A 105 -10.89 -6.33 -12.63
C GLY A 105 -9.41 -6.06 -12.86
N VAL A 106 -8.94 -4.96 -12.29
CA VAL A 106 -7.54 -4.54 -12.37
C VAL A 106 -6.77 -5.14 -11.20
N ASN A 107 -5.77 -5.98 -11.53
CA ASN A 107 -4.86 -6.57 -10.57
C ASN A 107 -3.64 -5.66 -10.36
N ASN A 108 -3.09 -5.67 -9.15
CA ASN A 108 -1.79 -5.12 -8.79
C ASN A 108 -0.88 -6.30 -8.40
N ASP A 109 0.39 -6.29 -8.79
CA ASP A 109 1.29 -7.42 -8.49
C ASP A 109 2.06 -7.25 -7.17
N GLY A 110 1.62 -6.34 -6.30
CA GLY A 110 2.32 -5.94 -5.08
C GLY A 110 3.46 -4.95 -5.31
N THR A 111 3.95 -4.79 -6.54
CA THR A 111 5.05 -3.87 -6.88
C THR A 111 4.61 -2.70 -7.77
N GLY A 112 3.31 -2.64 -8.06
CA GLY A 112 2.70 -1.53 -8.78
C GLY A 112 2.55 -1.78 -10.27
N ASN A 113 2.82 -2.99 -10.78
CA ASN A 113 2.54 -3.29 -12.18
C ASN A 113 1.09 -3.73 -12.34
N LEU A 114 0.25 -2.87 -12.92
CA LEU A 114 -1.17 -3.16 -13.06
C LEU A 114 -1.45 -4.04 -14.28
N SER A 115 -2.50 -4.86 -14.19
CA SER A 115 -2.96 -5.72 -15.29
C SER A 115 -4.45 -5.98 -15.19
N GLY A 116 -5.02 -6.69 -16.17
CA GLY A 116 -6.45 -6.99 -16.20
C GLY A 116 -7.28 -5.86 -16.79
N TYR A 117 -8.57 -5.83 -16.44
CA TYR A 117 -9.54 -5.02 -17.15
C TYR A 117 -10.49 -4.25 -16.23
N ALA A 118 -10.73 -2.98 -16.57
CA ALA A 118 -11.86 -2.22 -16.07
C ALA A 118 -13.00 -2.21 -17.11
N TRP A 119 -14.21 -1.86 -16.68
CA TRP A 119 -15.40 -1.85 -17.54
C TRP A 119 -16.18 -0.55 -17.39
N GLY A 120 -16.49 0.11 -18.51
CA GLY A 120 -17.47 1.21 -18.56
C GLY A 120 -18.63 0.84 -19.47
N THR A 121 -19.87 1.06 -19.03
CA THR A 121 -21.07 0.64 -19.79
C THR A 121 -21.16 1.27 -21.18
N ASN A 122 -20.61 2.46 -21.36
CA ASN A 122 -20.67 3.21 -22.62
C ASN A 122 -19.39 3.09 -23.49
N ILE A 123 -18.33 2.44 -22.97
CA ILE A 123 -17.01 2.36 -23.64
C ILE A 123 -16.45 0.94 -23.72
N GLY A 124 -17.02 0.00 -23.00
CA GLY A 124 -16.57 -1.37 -22.94
C GLY A 124 -15.32 -1.56 -22.06
N TRP A 125 -14.49 -2.53 -22.45
CA TRP A 125 -13.30 -2.95 -21.72
C TRP A 125 -12.17 -1.95 -21.84
N ILE A 126 -11.48 -1.73 -20.71
CA ILE A 126 -10.26 -0.95 -20.62
C ILE A 126 -9.16 -1.89 -20.10
N ASN A 127 -8.15 -2.16 -20.92
CA ASN A 127 -7.01 -3.00 -20.59
C ASN A 127 -5.90 -2.17 -19.93
N PHE A 128 -5.46 -2.58 -18.74
CA PHE A 128 -4.41 -1.90 -17.96
C PHE A 128 -2.98 -2.40 -18.28
N ASN A 129 -2.84 -3.47 -19.06
CA ASN A 129 -1.57 -3.98 -19.59
C ASN A 129 -1.72 -4.38 -21.08
N PRO A 130 -2.00 -3.42 -21.98
CA PRO A 130 -2.10 -3.70 -23.40
C PRO A 130 -0.73 -3.99 -24.04
N SER A 131 -0.72 -4.51 -25.27
CA SER A 131 0.55 -4.67 -25.99
C SER A 131 1.26 -3.32 -26.13
N HIS A 132 2.49 -3.24 -25.60
CA HIS A 132 3.38 -2.07 -25.63
C HIS A 132 3.08 -0.94 -24.62
N SER A 133 2.19 -1.15 -23.65
CA SER A 133 2.08 -0.24 -22.50
C SER A 133 1.62 -0.99 -21.26
N GLN A 134 1.79 -0.37 -20.11
CA GLN A 134 1.28 -0.88 -18.85
C GLN A 134 1.03 0.32 -17.95
N VAL A 135 -0.06 0.29 -17.21
CA VAL A 135 -0.26 1.25 -16.12
C VAL A 135 0.55 0.76 -14.93
N THR A 136 1.40 1.63 -14.38
CA THR A 136 2.22 1.32 -13.21
C THR A 136 1.94 2.29 -12.08
N ILE A 137 2.26 1.90 -10.85
CA ILE A 137 2.23 2.73 -9.65
C ILE A 137 3.65 2.74 -9.10
N ASP A 138 4.24 3.92 -8.98
CA ASP A 138 5.52 4.10 -8.30
C ASP A 138 5.33 3.80 -6.80
N PRO A 139 5.99 2.77 -6.23
CA PRO A 139 5.80 2.38 -4.84
C PRO A 139 6.30 3.42 -3.85
N SER A 140 7.21 4.32 -4.26
CA SER A 140 7.75 5.38 -3.41
C SER A 140 6.92 6.64 -3.40
N THR A 141 6.21 6.94 -4.49
CA THR A 141 5.43 8.19 -4.63
C THR A 141 3.92 7.98 -4.72
N GLY A 142 3.47 6.75 -4.92
CA GLY A 142 2.07 6.42 -5.24
C GLY A 142 1.61 6.95 -6.58
N SER A 143 2.50 7.55 -7.39
CA SER A 143 2.18 8.11 -8.70
C SER A 143 1.89 7.01 -9.69
N PHE A 144 0.73 7.07 -10.32
CA PHE A 144 0.44 6.26 -11.49
C PHE A 144 1.22 6.81 -12.70
N ASP A 145 1.54 5.93 -13.65
CA ASP A 145 2.12 6.28 -14.94
C ASP A 145 1.68 5.28 -16.02
N GLY A 146 2.03 5.56 -17.27
CA GLY A 146 1.72 4.68 -18.41
C GLY A 146 0.31 4.84 -18.95
N TYR A 147 -0.07 3.94 -19.87
CA TYR A 147 -1.32 4.03 -20.62
C TYR A 147 -2.15 2.75 -20.53
N ALA A 148 -3.44 2.94 -20.27
CA ALA A 148 -4.46 1.91 -20.50
C ALA A 148 -5.06 2.07 -21.90
N TRP A 149 -5.57 0.98 -22.46
CA TRP A 149 -6.19 0.96 -23.79
C TRP A 149 -7.63 0.49 -23.73
N ALA A 150 -8.52 1.19 -24.42
CA ALA A 150 -9.88 0.74 -24.67
C ALA A 150 -10.22 0.87 -26.15
N GLU A 151 -10.79 -0.17 -26.75
CA GLU A 151 -11.01 -0.21 -28.20
C GLU A 151 -11.90 0.95 -28.72
N ASN A 152 -12.86 1.39 -27.90
CA ASN A 152 -13.85 2.39 -28.32
C ASN A 152 -13.41 3.84 -28.08
N ILE A 153 -12.42 4.09 -27.22
CA ILE A 153 -11.97 5.45 -26.85
C ILE A 153 -10.45 5.66 -26.95
N GLY A 154 -9.70 4.61 -27.25
CA GLY A 154 -8.26 4.64 -27.40
C GLY A 154 -7.51 4.69 -26.06
N TRP A 155 -6.43 5.46 -26.04
CA TRP A 155 -5.50 5.53 -24.91
C TRP A 155 -6.00 6.43 -23.79
N ILE A 156 -5.84 5.96 -22.55
CA ILE A 156 -5.99 6.72 -21.31
C ILE A 156 -4.62 6.80 -20.65
N HIS A 157 -4.11 8.01 -20.47
CA HIS A 157 -2.82 8.29 -19.86
C HIS A 157 -2.98 8.74 -18.42
N PHE A 158 -2.12 8.22 -17.52
CA PHE A 158 -2.27 8.43 -16.09
C PHE A 158 -1.47 9.62 -15.53
N LYS A 159 -0.50 10.14 -16.30
CA LYS A 159 0.36 11.22 -15.83
C LYS A 159 0.93 12.05 -16.95
N ASN A 160 0.77 13.37 -16.90
CA ASN A 160 1.47 14.28 -17.79
C ASN A 160 2.26 15.31 -17.00
N THR A 161 3.49 15.57 -17.45
CA THR A 161 4.35 16.61 -16.90
C THR A 161 4.50 17.72 -17.94
N GLY A 162 4.12 18.96 -17.61
CA GLY A 162 4.22 20.09 -18.54
C GLY A 162 3.12 21.14 -18.34
N ALA A 163 2.81 21.89 -19.40
CA ALA A 163 1.81 22.97 -19.33
C ALA A 163 0.39 22.50 -18.97
N ASN A 164 0.07 21.24 -19.26
CA ASN A 164 -1.21 20.60 -18.93
C ASN A 164 -0.95 19.41 -18.00
N ALA A 165 -0.31 19.67 -16.85
CA ALA A 165 0.04 18.62 -15.91
C ALA A 165 -1.20 18.00 -15.26
N TYR A 166 -1.18 16.69 -15.14
CA TYR A 166 -2.16 15.90 -14.40
C TYR A 166 -1.50 14.62 -13.92
N ASN A 167 -2.06 14.03 -12.87
CA ASN A 167 -1.59 12.78 -12.32
C ASN A 167 -2.73 12.08 -11.59
N VAL A 168 -2.64 10.75 -11.50
CA VAL A 168 -3.35 9.95 -10.51
C VAL A 168 -2.32 9.52 -9.47
N VAL A 169 -2.55 9.83 -8.20
CA VAL A 169 -1.66 9.47 -7.09
C VAL A 169 -2.49 8.75 -6.06
N VAL A 170 -2.03 7.60 -5.59
CA VAL A 170 -2.55 6.95 -4.39
C VAL A 170 -1.74 7.40 -3.19
N ASN A 171 -2.41 7.75 -2.10
CA ASN A 171 -1.76 8.04 -0.83
C ASN A 171 -1.97 6.89 0.14
N SER A 172 -0.95 6.59 0.94
CA SER A 172 -1.13 5.84 2.17
C SER A 172 -2.17 6.56 3.05
N THR A 173 -2.96 5.80 3.80
CA THR A 173 -3.95 6.37 4.71
C THR A 173 -3.74 5.92 6.13
N LEU A 174 -3.78 6.87 7.05
CA LEU A 174 -3.97 6.60 8.47
C LEU A 174 -5.47 6.66 8.78
N LYS A 175 -6.03 5.55 9.24
CA LYS A 175 -7.41 5.49 9.73
C LYS A 175 -7.40 5.41 11.25
N VAL A 176 -8.10 6.35 11.89
CA VAL A 176 -8.25 6.33 13.34
C VAL A 176 -9.52 5.56 13.71
N LEU A 177 -9.32 4.39 14.33
CA LEU A 177 -10.39 3.45 14.67
C LEU A 177 -11.21 3.92 15.89
N ASN A 178 -10.54 4.45 16.90
CA ASN A 178 -11.14 5.01 18.12
C ASN A 178 -10.09 5.92 18.80
N GLY A 179 -10.53 7.06 19.32
CA GLY A 179 -9.66 8.12 19.83
C GLY A 179 -9.33 9.18 18.76
N GLY A 180 -8.60 10.21 19.15
CA GLY A 180 -8.25 11.28 18.24
C GLY A 180 -7.03 12.06 18.71
N VAL A 181 -6.27 12.58 17.75
CA VAL A 181 -5.14 13.48 18.00
C VAL A 181 -5.45 14.81 17.32
N LYS A 182 -5.37 15.91 18.06
CA LYS A 182 -5.29 17.24 17.46
C LYS A 182 -3.83 17.53 17.15
N THR A 183 -3.49 17.62 15.88
CA THR A 183 -2.16 18.07 15.43
C THR A 183 -2.31 19.45 14.79
N GLY A 184 -2.00 20.51 15.54
CA GLY A 184 -2.17 21.88 15.06
C GLY A 184 -3.63 22.20 14.68
N GLU A 185 -3.88 22.59 13.41
CA GLU A 185 -5.23 22.84 12.88
C GLU A 185 -5.98 21.57 12.45
N GLN A 186 -5.31 20.43 12.31
CA GLN A 186 -5.92 19.19 11.86
C GLN A 186 -6.45 18.39 13.06
N VAL A 187 -7.77 18.20 13.11
CA VAL A 187 -8.41 17.36 14.13
C VAL A 187 -8.65 15.99 13.52
N ILE A 188 -7.85 15.01 13.94
CA ILE A 188 -8.05 13.61 13.60
C ILE A 188 -8.98 13.05 14.68
N THR A 189 -10.21 12.70 14.30
CA THR A 189 -11.27 12.18 15.20
C THR A 189 -11.66 10.77 14.82
N ASP A 190 -12.49 10.11 15.64
CA ASP A 190 -13.05 8.79 15.35
C ASP A 190 -13.60 8.72 13.92
N GLY A 191 -13.13 7.72 13.16
CA GLY A 191 -13.56 7.49 11.78
C GLY A 191 -12.95 8.42 10.74
N SER A 192 -12.09 9.38 11.15
CA SER A 192 -11.37 10.20 10.19
C SER A 192 -10.30 9.39 9.44
N THR A 193 -10.12 9.74 8.17
CA THR A 193 -9.07 9.21 7.30
C THR A 193 -8.16 10.37 6.93
N VAL A 194 -6.88 10.24 7.25
CA VAL A 194 -5.86 11.18 6.82
C VAL A 194 -5.23 10.63 5.55
N TYR A 195 -5.26 11.42 4.49
CA TYR A 195 -4.66 11.10 3.19
C TYR A 195 -3.25 11.68 3.14
N GLY A 196 -2.26 10.82 2.89
CA GLY A 196 -0.87 11.21 2.66
C GLY A 196 0.11 10.15 3.13
N ALA A 197 1.22 9.97 2.40
CA ALA A 197 2.36 9.21 2.93
C ALA A 197 2.89 9.90 4.19
N PHE A 198 3.19 9.13 5.24
CA PHE A 198 3.81 9.62 6.46
C PHE A 198 4.96 8.70 6.84
N ASP A 199 6.11 9.29 7.17
CA ASP A 199 7.30 8.56 7.64
C ASP A 199 7.40 8.54 9.17
N ASP A 200 6.77 9.51 9.83
CA ASP A 200 6.75 9.67 11.28
C ASP A 200 5.31 9.90 11.75
N LEU A 201 4.93 9.28 12.88
CA LEU A 201 3.71 9.59 13.62
C LEU A 201 4.11 10.18 14.98
N THR A 202 3.95 11.49 15.13
CA THR A 202 4.29 12.18 16.39
C THR A 202 3.03 12.40 17.23
N VAL A 203 3.06 11.93 18.47
CA VAL A 203 2.03 12.20 19.49
C VAL A 203 2.59 13.16 20.52
N GLU A 204 1.98 14.34 20.68
CA GLU A 204 2.36 15.34 21.67
C GLU A 204 1.37 15.31 22.85
N PHE A 205 1.91 15.24 24.06
CA PHE A 205 1.12 15.26 25.29
C PHE A 205 1.09 16.67 25.89
N SER A 206 -0.04 17.08 26.44
CA SER A 206 -0.21 18.42 27.06
C SER A 206 0.55 18.62 28.36
N LYS A 207 1.19 17.56 28.86
CA LYS A 207 2.04 17.51 30.06
C LYS A 207 3.14 16.48 29.82
N ASP A 208 4.21 16.61 30.58
CA ASP A 208 5.27 15.60 30.62
C ASP A 208 4.67 14.23 30.95
N VAL A 209 4.97 13.26 30.10
CA VAL A 209 4.62 11.86 30.31
C VAL A 209 5.75 11.17 31.08
N ASN A 210 5.38 10.31 32.02
CA ASN A 210 6.33 9.54 32.79
C ASN A 210 7.04 8.54 31.85
N ASN A 211 8.35 8.71 31.67
CA ASN A 211 9.19 7.91 30.78
C ASN A 211 10.57 7.65 31.41
N PRO A 212 10.65 6.92 32.53
CA PRO A 212 11.92 6.51 33.11
C PRO A 212 12.70 5.60 32.14
N VAL A 213 14.00 5.86 31.99
CA VAL A 213 14.85 5.10 31.07
C VAL A 213 14.86 3.61 31.45
N PHE A 214 14.55 2.74 30.49
CA PHE A 214 14.48 1.28 30.63
C PHE A 214 13.42 0.78 31.62
N SER A 215 12.33 1.53 31.83
CA SER A 215 11.18 1.02 32.57
C SER A 215 10.07 0.54 31.63
N THR A 216 9.22 -0.33 32.17
CA THR A 216 7.97 -0.80 31.55
C THR A 216 6.87 -0.83 32.62
N ASP A 217 6.99 0.02 33.64
CA ASP A 217 6.01 0.13 34.71
C ASP A 217 4.65 0.58 34.15
N SER A 218 3.56 0.33 34.88
CA SER A 218 2.19 0.60 34.39
C SER A 218 1.93 2.05 33.99
N ASP A 219 2.65 3.00 34.59
CA ASP A 219 2.55 4.43 34.33
C ASP A 219 3.62 4.94 33.35
N ASP A 220 4.45 4.06 32.79
CA ASP A 220 5.43 4.40 31.75
C ASP A 220 4.75 4.51 30.38
N VAL A 221 5.03 5.59 29.65
CA VAL A 221 4.53 5.81 28.28
C VAL A 221 5.08 4.79 27.27
N THR A 222 6.22 4.17 27.57
CA THR A 222 6.87 3.12 26.76
C THR A 222 6.42 1.71 27.15
N ASN A 223 5.51 1.58 28.13
CA ASN A 223 4.92 0.29 28.46
C ASN A 223 4.05 -0.21 27.29
N PRO A 224 4.36 -1.36 26.68
CA PRO A 224 3.58 -1.92 25.57
C PRO A 224 2.17 -2.40 25.97
N ALA A 225 1.82 -2.39 27.26
CA ALA A 225 0.44 -2.55 27.70
C ALA A 225 -0.41 -1.28 27.46
N ASN A 226 0.22 -0.11 27.39
CA ASN A 226 -0.46 1.18 27.23
C ASN A 226 -0.69 1.57 25.75
N TYR A 227 -0.04 0.88 24.81
CA TYR A 227 -0.21 1.10 23.37
C TYR A 227 0.07 -0.17 22.57
N LEU A 228 -0.64 -0.34 21.45
CA LEU A 228 -0.31 -1.34 20.44
C LEU A 228 -0.22 -0.64 19.09
N LEU A 229 0.96 -0.70 18.48
CA LEU A 229 1.12 -0.46 17.06
C LEU A 229 1.26 -1.83 16.39
N ILE A 230 0.38 -2.12 15.43
CA ILE A 230 0.31 -3.44 14.81
C ILE A 230 0.26 -3.29 13.29
N GLN A 231 0.81 -4.28 12.60
CA GLN A 231 0.54 -4.55 11.19
C GLN A 231 -0.24 -5.85 11.09
N LYS A 232 -1.04 -5.95 10.02
CA LYS A 232 -1.73 -7.19 9.69
C LYS A 232 -0.74 -8.35 9.55
N GLY A 233 -1.19 -9.53 9.93
CA GLY A 233 -0.45 -10.76 9.75
C GLY A 233 -0.48 -11.31 8.32
N ILE A 234 -0.26 -12.62 8.22
CA ILE A 234 -0.27 -13.37 6.96
C ILE A 234 -1.66 -13.37 6.31
N ASP A 235 -2.73 -13.33 7.12
CA ASP A 235 -4.12 -13.40 6.63
C ASP A 235 -4.68 -12.04 6.17
N GLU A 236 -3.92 -10.95 6.35
CA GLU A 236 -4.29 -9.57 6.03
C GLU A 236 -5.56 -9.04 6.73
N ILE A 237 -5.95 -9.63 7.87
CA ILE A 237 -7.09 -9.22 8.69
C ILE A 237 -6.57 -8.77 10.06
N TYR A 238 -7.02 -7.61 10.53
CA TYR A 238 -6.76 -7.20 11.92
C TYR A 238 -7.57 -8.09 12.87
N ASN A 239 -6.89 -8.93 13.65
CA ASN A 239 -7.53 -9.73 14.70
C ASN A 239 -7.51 -8.99 16.05
N THR A 240 -6.56 -8.08 16.25
CA THR A 240 -6.38 -7.28 17.45
C THR A 240 -7.42 -6.17 17.50
N VAL A 241 -8.27 -6.21 18.53
CA VAL A 241 -9.44 -5.30 18.64
C VAL A 241 -9.24 -4.15 19.62
N SER A 242 -8.29 -4.23 20.54
CA SER A 242 -7.94 -3.17 21.49
C SER A 242 -6.59 -3.41 22.15
N CYS A 243 -6.00 -2.36 22.75
CA CYS A 243 -4.80 -2.50 23.59
C CYS A 243 -5.04 -3.46 24.77
N ASP A 244 -6.18 -3.34 25.45
CA ASP A 244 -6.53 -4.18 26.61
C ASP A 244 -6.66 -5.66 26.27
N ALA A 245 -7.11 -5.98 25.05
CA ALA A 245 -7.23 -7.36 24.57
C ALA A 245 -5.86 -7.98 24.24
N GLY A 246 -4.83 -7.16 24.05
CA GLY A 246 -3.50 -7.59 23.62
C GLY A 246 -3.44 -7.96 22.13
N LEU A 247 -2.23 -8.22 21.65
CA LEU A 247 -1.99 -8.71 20.29
C LEU A 247 -2.75 -10.03 20.07
N ALA A 248 -3.50 -10.13 18.97
CA ALA A 248 -4.33 -11.28 18.67
C ALA A 248 -4.02 -11.88 17.29
N GLY A 249 -4.28 -13.17 17.15
CA GLY A 249 -4.17 -13.90 15.88
C GLY A 249 -2.76 -13.88 15.29
N ASP A 250 -2.64 -13.54 14.01
CA ASP A 250 -1.36 -13.45 13.31
C ASP A 250 -0.86 -12.01 13.12
N ASP A 251 -1.55 -11.01 13.68
CA ASP A 251 -1.09 -9.64 13.72
C ASP A 251 0.32 -9.55 14.30
N VAL A 252 1.14 -8.66 13.74
CA VAL A 252 2.53 -8.45 14.18
C VAL A 252 2.62 -7.10 14.88
N GLN A 253 3.07 -7.11 16.13
CA GLN A 253 3.34 -5.88 16.86
C GLN A 253 4.60 -5.18 16.31
N ILE A 254 4.46 -3.91 15.99
CA ILE A 254 5.57 -3.02 15.66
C ILE A 254 6.07 -2.40 16.96
N ILE A 255 7.31 -2.73 17.32
CA ILE A 255 7.94 -2.15 18.51
C ILE A 255 8.33 -0.71 18.18
N MET A 256 7.68 0.24 18.85
CA MET A 256 8.09 1.64 18.79
C MET A 256 9.28 1.86 19.73
N THR A 257 10.39 2.34 19.19
CA THR A 257 11.49 2.89 19.99
C THR A 257 11.32 4.39 20.08
N PRO A 258 11.23 4.99 21.29
CA PRO A 258 11.23 6.44 21.43
C PRO A 258 12.47 7.03 20.75
N LYS A 259 12.27 8.05 19.93
CA LYS A 259 13.35 8.87 19.40
C LYS A 259 13.76 9.83 20.52
N ASN A 260 14.87 9.52 21.20
CA ASN A 260 15.49 10.43 22.16
C ASN A 260 16.10 11.65 21.48
#